data_AF-A0A7J6WP20-F1
#
_entry.id   AF-A0A7J6WP20-F1
#
_cell.length_a   1.000
_cell.length_b   1.000
_cell.length_c   1.000
_cell.angle_alpha   90.00
_cell.angle_beta   90.00
_cell.angle_gamma   90.00
#
_symmetry.space_group_name_H-M   'P 1'
#
loop_
_entity.id
_entity.type
_entity.pdbx_description
1 polymer ?
#
loop_
_entity_poly.entity_id
_entity_poly.type
_entity_poly.pdbx_seq_one_letter_code
_entity_poly.pdbx_strand_id
1 'polypeptide(L)'
;MHGNGKKTFRHRQPCKHLQLYFHDIIYNGKNAENATSAIVAAPEWANRTILADQNHFGDLVVFDDPITLDNNLHSTPVGRAQG
;
A
#
# COMPACT_ATOMS: atom_id res chain seq x y z
N MET A 1 -44.79 35.91 -1.17
CA MET A 1 -43.44 35.62 -0.63
C MET A 1 -43.24 34.12 -0.67
N HIS A 2 -42.54 33.57 -1.67
CA HIS A 2 -42.24 32.13 -1.74
C HIS A 2 -40.73 31.95 -1.57
N GLY A 3 -40.33 31.55 -0.36
CA GLY A 3 -38.94 31.26 -0.03
C GLY A 3 -38.49 29.97 -0.72
N ASN A 4 -37.51 30.10 -1.61
CA ASN A 4 -36.91 28.99 -2.34
C ASN A 4 -35.93 28.24 -1.41
N GLY A 5 -36.36 27.10 -0.87
CA GLY A 5 -35.53 26.28 0.02
C GLY A 5 -34.38 25.61 -0.76
N LYS A 6 -33.14 26.05 -0.52
CA LYS A 6 -31.92 25.39 -1.04
C LYS A 6 -31.89 23.94 -0.55
N LYS A 7 -31.97 22.96 -1.46
CA LYS A 7 -31.69 21.56 -1.16
C LYS A 7 -30.21 21.42 -0.81
N THR A 8 -29.90 21.16 0.46
CA THR A 8 -28.54 20.83 0.89
C THR A 8 -28.29 19.35 0.60
N PHE A 9 -27.41 19.05 -0.34
CA PHE A 9 -26.91 17.69 -0.52
C PHE A 9 -26.05 17.36 0.71
N ARG A 10 -26.59 16.57 1.65
CA ARG A 10 -25.78 16.02 2.74
C ARG A 10 -24.70 15.15 2.11
N HIS A 11 -23.44 15.52 2.32
CA HIS A 11 -22.31 14.68 1.91
C HIS A 11 -22.48 13.29 2.53
N ARG A 12 -22.40 12.25 1.69
CA ARG A 12 -22.44 10.86 2.17
C ARG A 12 -21.26 10.67 3.11
N GLN A 13 -21.55 10.29 4.35
CA GLN A 13 -20.54 9.89 5.30
C GLN A 13 -20.20 8.41 5.05
N PRO A 14 -18.93 8.01 5.20
CA PRO A 14 -18.55 6.61 5.08
C PRO A 14 -19.27 5.76 6.14
N CYS A 15 -19.70 4.56 5.74
CA CYS A 15 -20.39 3.62 6.64
C CYS A 15 -19.43 2.92 7.62
N LYS A 16 -18.13 2.94 7.32
CA LYS A 16 -17.07 2.35 8.12
C LYS A 16 -15.77 3.11 7.90
N HIS A 17 -15.00 3.30 8.97
CA HIS A 17 -13.62 3.76 8.93
C HIS A 17 -12.71 2.64 9.41
N LEU A 18 -11.65 2.38 8.65
CA LEU A 18 -10.58 1.44 9.01
C LEU A 18 -9.28 2.22 9.02
N GLN A 19 -8.53 2.11 10.10
CA GLN A 19 -7.17 2.63 10.22
C GLN A 19 -6.27 1.44 10.51
N LEU A 20 -5.38 1.17 9.57
CA LEU A 20 -4.58 -0.06 9.51
C LEU A 20 -3.16 0.32 9.11
N TYR A 21 -2.22 -0.56 9.41
CA TYR A 21 -0.82 -0.42 9.03
C TYR A 21 -0.48 -1.49 8.01
N PHE A 22 0.07 -1.06 6.87
CA PHE A 22 0.53 -1.89 5.76
C PHE A 22 2.05 -1.93 5.80
N HIS A 23 2.63 -3.13 5.76
CA HIS A 23 4.08 -3.32 5.91
C HIS A 23 4.68 -3.92 4.65
N ASP A 24 5.37 -3.10 3.89
CA ASP A 24 6.09 -3.50 2.68
C ASP A 24 7.57 -3.73 2.99
N ILE A 25 8.05 -4.95 2.73
CA ILE A 25 9.45 -5.35 2.89
C ILE A 25 9.95 -5.84 1.53
N ILE A 26 10.51 -4.91 0.76
CA ILE A 26 11.01 -5.19 -0.58
C ILE A 26 12.21 -6.14 -0.53
N TYR A 27 12.18 -7.17 -1.38
CA TYR A 27 13.33 -8.04 -1.60
C TYR A 27 14.53 -7.25 -2.13
N ASN A 28 15.69 -7.42 -1.51
CA ASN A 28 16.93 -6.69 -1.81
C ASN A 28 18.09 -7.60 -2.28
N GLY A 29 17.77 -8.84 -2.70
CA GLY A 29 18.77 -9.84 -3.06
C GLY A 29 19.28 -10.70 -1.91
N LYS A 30 19.02 -10.32 -0.65
CA LYS A 30 19.60 -10.96 0.55
C LYS A 30 18.60 -11.29 1.65
N ASN A 31 17.36 -10.82 1.56
CA ASN A 31 16.33 -10.94 2.60
C ASN A 31 15.15 -11.83 2.17
N ALA A 32 15.38 -12.89 1.40
CA ALA A 32 14.30 -13.73 0.85
C ALA A 32 13.33 -14.27 1.93
N GLU A 33 13.85 -14.61 3.11
CA GLU A 33 13.05 -15.12 4.24
C GLU A 33 12.13 -14.06 4.89
N ASN A 34 12.44 -12.77 4.71
CA ASN A 34 11.74 -11.67 5.37
C ASN A 34 10.98 -10.77 4.39
N ALA A 35 11.25 -10.89 3.08
CA ALA A 35 10.63 -10.04 2.08
C ALA A 35 9.15 -10.38 1.92
N THR A 36 8.31 -9.36 1.81
CA THR A 36 6.87 -9.47 1.56
C THR A 36 6.50 -9.01 0.16
N SER A 37 7.43 -8.37 -0.55
CA SER A 37 7.28 -7.91 -1.92
C SER A 37 8.57 -8.07 -2.74
N ALA A 38 8.44 -8.02 -4.06
CA ALA A 38 9.58 -8.09 -4.97
C ALA A 38 9.32 -7.33 -6.27
N ILE A 39 10.39 -6.76 -6.84
CA ILE A 39 10.37 -6.15 -8.17
C ILE A 39 10.30 -7.28 -9.21
N VAL A 40 9.24 -7.31 -10.02
CA VAL A 40 9.02 -8.33 -11.06
C VAL A 40 9.28 -7.81 -12.47
N ALA A 41 9.23 -6.50 -12.66
CA ALA A 41 9.66 -5.84 -13.88
C ALA A 41 10.22 -4.45 -13.57
N ALA A 42 11.17 -4.00 -14.36
CA ALA A 42 11.78 -2.67 -14.25
C ALA A 42 12.21 -2.21 -15.64
N PRO A 43 12.35 -0.89 -15.87
CA PRO A 43 12.98 -0.37 -17.09
C PRO A 43 14.36 -0.97 -17.32
N GLU A 44 14.82 -0.99 -18.57
CA GLU A 44 16.11 -1.61 -18.94
C GLU A 44 17.31 -1.04 -18.18
N TRP A 45 17.27 0.25 -17.85
CA TRP A 45 18.30 0.94 -17.10
C TRP A 45 18.23 0.71 -15.58
N ALA A 46 17.17 0.06 -15.07
CA ALA A 46 16.91 -0.09 -13.65
C ALA A 46 17.33 -1.47 -13.11
N ASN A 47 17.52 -1.54 -11.79
CA ASN A 47 17.90 -2.76 -11.08
C ASN A 47 16.65 -3.53 -10.63
N ARG A 48 16.55 -4.81 -11.02
CA ARG A 48 15.40 -5.68 -10.73
C ARG A 48 15.45 -6.33 -9.35
N THR A 49 16.49 -6.08 -8.57
CA THR A 49 16.72 -6.75 -7.28
C THR A 49 16.85 -5.77 -6.13
N ILE A 50 17.30 -4.55 -6.39
CA ILE A 50 17.44 -3.50 -5.37
C ILE A 50 16.83 -2.25 -5.96
N LEU A 51 15.97 -1.56 -5.20
CA LEU A 51 15.46 -0.25 -5.56
C LEU A 51 16.64 0.69 -5.88
N ALA A 52 16.73 1.16 -7.13
CA ALA A 52 17.86 1.98 -7.57
C ALA A 52 17.87 3.36 -6.89
N ASP A 53 18.95 3.72 -6.19
CA ASP A 53 19.06 4.90 -5.30
C ASP A 53 18.53 6.25 -5.83
N GLN A 54 18.43 6.44 -7.14
CA GLN A 54 18.12 7.72 -7.77
C GLN A 54 16.76 7.77 -8.48
N ASN A 55 16.20 6.63 -8.91
CA ASN A 55 14.92 6.60 -9.64
C ASN A 55 14.30 5.19 -9.64
N HIS A 56 13.00 5.12 -9.38
CA HIS A 56 12.20 3.88 -9.36
C HIS A 56 11.03 3.95 -10.36
N PHE A 57 11.00 4.96 -11.24
CA PHE A 57 9.90 5.13 -12.18
C PHE A 57 9.81 3.94 -13.15
N GLY A 58 8.65 3.28 -13.17
CA GLY A 58 8.38 2.14 -14.03
C GLY A 58 8.70 0.78 -13.41
N ASP A 59 9.21 0.74 -12.18
CA ASP A 59 9.35 -0.50 -11.43
C ASP A 59 7.95 -1.07 -11.12
N LEU A 60 7.76 -2.35 -11.41
CA LEU A 60 6.58 -3.12 -11.07
C LEU A 60 6.91 -4.02 -9.90
N VAL A 61 6.21 -3.82 -8.78
CA VAL A 61 6.37 -4.58 -7.54
C VAL A 61 5.12 -5.44 -7.33
N VAL A 62 5.32 -6.72 -7.06
CA VAL A 62 4.26 -7.63 -6.58
C VAL A 62 4.43 -7.80 -5.09
N PHE A 63 3.33 -7.74 -4.34
CA PHE A 63 3.35 -7.77 -2.88
C PHE A 63 2.29 -8.70 -2.29
N ASP A 64 2.63 -9.28 -1.14
CA ASP A 64 1.72 -10.03 -0.27
C ASP A 64 1.97 -9.56 1.18
N ASP A 65 1.53 -8.34 1.47
CA ASP A 65 1.95 -7.61 2.66
C ASP A 65 0.99 -7.82 3.83
N PRO A 66 1.49 -8.03 5.07
CA PRO A 66 0.65 -8.13 6.25
C PRO A 66 0.03 -6.78 6.59
N ILE A 67 -1.22 -6.82 7.07
CA ILE A 67 -1.94 -5.67 7.61
C ILE A 67 -2.13 -5.85 9.12
N THR A 68 -1.77 -4.86 9.93
CA THR A 68 -1.91 -4.88 11.40
C THR A 68 -2.74 -3.70 11.92
N LEU A 69 -3.15 -3.79 13.20
CA LEU A 69 -3.89 -2.72 13.90
C LEU A 69 -2.98 -1.65 14.54
N ASP A 70 -1.68 -1.92 14.64
CA ASP A 70 -0.66 -1.01 15.15
C ASP A 70 0.58 -0.98 14.24
N ASN A 71 1.50 -0.05 14.48
CA ASN A 71 2.71 0.09 13.66
C ASN A 71 3.83 -0.91 14.02
N ASN A 72 3.48 -2.12 14.48
CA ASN A 72 4.45 -3.16 14.77
C ASN A 72 4.29 -4.31 13.78
N LEU A 73 5.30 -4.52 12.94
CA LEU A 73 5.36 -5.59 11.95
C LEU A 73 5.17 -6.99 12.55
N HIS A 74 5.56 -7.18 13.82
CA HIS A 74 5.45 -8.48 14.50
C HIS A 74 4.09 -8.71 15.15
N SER A 75 3.17 -7.75 15.09
CA SER A 75 1.79 -7.93 15.57
C SER A 75 1.04 -8.95 14.71
N THR A 76 0.05 -9.60 15.31
CA THR A 76 -0.82 -10.54 14.59
C THR A 76 -1.50 -9.84 13.41
N PRO A 77 -1.32 -10.31 12.17
CA PRO A 77 -1.99 -9.73 11.01
C PRO A 77 -3.51 -9.88 11.11
N VAL A 78 -4.24 -8.80 10.81
CA VAL A 78 -5.71 -8.79 10.67
C VAL A 78 -6.16 -8.96 9.22
N GLY A 79 -5.22 -8.99 8.28
CA GLY A 79 -5.44 -9.24 6.87
C GLY A 79 -4.12 -9.22 6.08
N ARG A 80 -4.24 -9.40 4.77
CA ARG A 80 -3.14 -9.22 3.81
C ARG A 80 -3.60 -8.33 2.67
N ALA A 81 -2.69 -7.52 2.15
CA ALA A 81 -2.87 -6.77 0.93
C ALA A 81 -2.08 -7.47 -0.18
N GLN A 82 -2.75 -7.80 -1.28
CA GLN A 82 -2.21 -8.61 -2.36
C GLN A 82 -2.46 -7.91 -3.70
N GLY A 83 -1.42 -7.76 -4.51
CA GLY A 83 -1.49 -7.06 -5.78
C GLY A 83 -0.18 -7.01 -6.56
#